data_AF-A0A165TS77-F1
#
_entry.id   AF-A0A165TS77-F1
#
_cell.length_a   1.000
_cell.length_b   1.000
_cell.length_c   1.000
_cell.angle_alpha   90.00
_cell.angle_beta   90.00
_cell.angle_gamma   90.00
#
_symmetry.space_group_name_H-M   'P 1'
#
loop_
_entity.id
_entity.type
_entity.pdbx_description
1 polymer ?
#
loop_
_entity_poly.entity_id
_entity_poly.type
_entity_poly.pdbx_seq_one_letter_code
_entity_poly.pdbx_strand_id
1 'polypeptide(L)'
;MANRGSYPHPVIDTADDVSSNIEVINILVDPTQQDIEITYEVRSDDPDLITLLDSGSAVHSLRWRCSSTISTDEMEPTEYQRTPTGFRLRAYLDQQLVKGDVWADVQIVVAKELLSHRWTRQHVDYGNASFNLQPGDVLADAGSFKFDAKKMYDPLNPPVGSCFKFVRSTSLHKGVKVAFDGNETITVQLPEKTFDGFQLFSHRPDLQIGLVVLPALVETLHFIKSNEEEPLDDKVWYNEIQQLVEDRGGWDQSLLVLAQKILENPIDTAIRTGLTSEEDD
;
A
#
# COMPACT_ATOMS: atom_id res chain seq x y z
N MET A 1 -1.77 15.82 -18.12
CA MET A 1 -2.84 16.77 -17.74
C MET A 1 -4.14 16.01 -17.87
N ALA A 2 -4.75 15.61 -16.76
CA ALA A 2 -6.08 15.01 -16.79
C ALA A 2 -7.09 16.08 -17.24
N ASN A 3 -8.06 15.70 -18.07
CA ASN A 3 -9.12 16.61 -18.51
C ASN A 3 -9.84 17.19 -17.29
N ARG A 4 -9.85 18.53 -17.16
CA ARG A 4 -10.63 19.25 -16.16
C ARG A 4 -12.10 18.89 -16.34
N GLY A 5 -12.71 18.26 -15.34
CA GLY A 5 -14.17 18.16 -15.29
C GLY A 5 -14.73 19.56 -15.06
N SER A 6 -15.73 19.97 -15.85
CA SER A 6 -16.48 21.18 -15.53
C SER A 6 -17.46 20.84 -14.42
N TYR A 7 -17.36 21.53 -13.28
CA TYR A 7 -18.34 21.41 -12.21
C TYR A 7 -19.57 22.26 -12.53
N PRO A 8 -20.78 21.86 -12.09
CA PRO A 8 -22.00 22.64 -12.30
C PRO A 8 -22.12 23.85 -11.36
N HIS A 9 -21.17 24.00 -10.43
CA HIS A 9 -21.06 25.07 -9.45
C HIS A 9 -19.58 25.47 -9.25
N PRO A 10 -19.28 26.63 -8.64
CA PRO A 10 -17.91 27.06 -8.39
C PRO A 10 -17.22 26.16 -7.37
N VAL A 11 -15.99 25.76 -7.71
CA VAL A 11 -15.13 24.88 -6.90
C VAL A 11 -13.80 25.59 -6.65
N ILE A 12 -13.24 25.43 -5.46
CA ILE A 12 -11.88 25.88 -5.15
C ILE A 12 -10.90 24.88 -5.80
N ASP A 13 -10.30 25.24 -6.93
CA ASP A 13 -9.33 24.44 -7.67
C ASP A 13 -8.20 25.33 -8.24
N THR A 14 -7.51 24.87 -9.28
CA THR A 14 -6.47 25.67 -9.97
C THR A 14 -7.01 26.75 -10.93
N ALA A 15 -8.32 26.84 -11.10
CA ALA A 15 -8.96 27.89 -11.88
C ALA A 15 -9.41 29.06 -10.99
N ASP A 16 -10.19 29.96 -11.57
CA ASP A 16 -10.56 31.23 -10.95
C ASP A 16 -12.02 31.29 -10.49
N ASP A 17 -12.76 30.17 -10.51
CA ASP A 17 -14.18 30.10 -10.11
C ASP A 17 -14.41 30.57 -8.67
N VAL A 18 -13.42 30.34 -7.79
CA VAL A 18 -13.32 30.89 -6.44
C VAL A 18 -11.90 31.41 -6.24
N SER A 19 -11.76 32.67 -5.81
CA SER A 19 -10.46 33.34 -5.61
C SER A 19 -9.79 32.94 -4.29
N SER A 20 -9.54 31.64 -4.13
CA SER A 20 -8.87 31.02 -2.99
C SER A 20 -7.95 29.90 -3.47
N ASN A 21 -6.92 29.60 -2.68
CA ASN A 21 -5.97 28.54 -3.00
C ASN A 21 -6.30 27.27 -2.23
N ILE A 22 -6.04 26.13 -2.87
CA ILE A 22 -6.00 24.82 -2.22
C ILE A 22 -4.84 24.00 -2.79
N GLU A 23 -4.15 23.25 -1.93
CA GLU A 23 -3.09 22.33 -2.34
C GLU A 23 -3.03 21.10 -1.45
N VAL A 24 -2.59 19.99 -2.03
CA VAL A 24 -2.13 18.80 -1.30
C VAL A 24 -0.60 18.72 -1.33
N ILE A 25 0.00 18.53 -0.15
CA ILE A 25 1.46 18.45 0.02
C ILE A 25 1.85 17.36 1.01
N ASN A 26 3.16 17.18 1.21
CA ASN A 26 3.73 16.27 2.22
C ASN A 26 3.19 14.83 2.11
N ILE A 27 2.97 14.38 0.87
CA ILE A 27 2.39 13.08 0.59
C ILE A 27 3.43 12.00 0.92
N LEU A 28 3.07 11.10 1.81
CA LEU A 28 3.84 9.92 2.18
C LEU A 28 2.93 8.71 2.03
N VAL A 29 3.44 7.69 1.35
CA VAL A 29 2.75 6.43 1.10
C VAL A 29 3.62 5.33 1.66
N ASP A 30 3.11 4.64 2.67
CA ASP A 30 3.80 3.57 3.39
C ASP A 30 3.00 2.26 3.28
N PRO A 31 3.39 1.34 2.39
CA PRO A 31 2.78 0.02 2.33
C PRO A 31 3.11 -0.79 3.59
N THR A 32 2.10 -1.23 4.33
CA THR A 32 2.24 -2.18 5.46
C THR A 32 2.04 -3.64 4.99
N GLN A 33 1.75 -4.60 5.87
CA GLN A 33 1.43 -5.97 5.43
C GLN A 33 -0.04 -6.15 4.97
N GLN A 34 -0.95 -5.29 5.43
CA GLN A 34 -2.39 -5.39 5.13
C GLN A 34 -2.88 -4.18 4.33
N ASP A 35 -2.54 -2.98 4.79
CA ASP A 35 -3.00 -1.72 4.20
C ASP A 35 -1.84 -0.88 3.66
N ILE A 36 -2.14 0.04 2.75
CA ILE A 36 -1.26 1.13 2.36
C ILE A 36 -1.68 2.33 3.20
N GLU A 37 -0.82 2.76 4.12
CA GLU A 37 -1.03 4.00 4.85
C GLU A 37 -0.67 5.17 3.94
N ILE A 38 -1.61 6.08 3.75
CA ILE A 38 -1.44 7.30 2.96
C ILE A 38 -1.60 8.47 3.91
N THR A 39 -0.53 9.27 4.06
CA THR A 39 -0.58 10.52 4.83
C THR A 39 -0.25 11.70 3.94
N TYR A 40 -0.96 12.80 4.16
CA TYR A 40 -0.78 14.04 3.39
C TYR A 40 -1.31 15.23 4.18
N GLU A 41 -0.99 16.43 3.71
CA GLU A 41 -1.50 17.68 4.27
C GLU A 41 -2.28 18.44 3.19
N VAL A 42 -3.52 18.84 3.51
CA VAL A 42 -4.32 19.73 2.67
C VAL A 42 -4.27 21.13 3.26
N ARG A 43 -3.93 22.11 2.44
CA ARG A 43 -3.89 23.54 2.82
C ARG A 43 -4.88 24.34 2.00
N SER A 44 -5.55 25.28 2.65
CA SER A 44 -6.39 26.26 1.97
C SER A 44 -6.40 27.59 2.72
N ASP A 45 -6.56 28.69 1.98
CA ASP A 45 -6.72 30.04 2.50
C ASP A 45 -8.19 30.54 2.52
N ASP A 46 -9.13 29.65 2.19
CA ASP A 46 -10.56 29.97 2.11
C ASP A 46 -11.27 29.83 3.47
N PRO A 47 -11.80 30.92 4.05
CA PRO A 47 -12.44 30.87 5.36
C PRO A 47 -13.80 30.15 5.35
N ASP A 48 -14.52 30.15 4.23
CA ASP A 48 -15.83 29.51 4.13
C ASP A 48 -15.65 27.99 4.14
N LEU A 49 -14.64 27.49 3.41
CA LEU A 49 -14.28 26.08 3.36
C LEU A 49 -13.89 25.55 4.75
N ILE A 50 -13.06 26.30 5.48
CA ILE A 50 -12.67 25.95 6.86
C ILE A 50 -13.90 25.90 7.77
N THR A 51 -14.81 26.87 7.65
CA THR A 51 -16.05 26.89 8.44
C THR A 51 -16.93 25.68 8.16
N LEU A 52 -17.04 25.26 6.88
CA LEU A 52 -17.82 24.10 6.48
C LEU A 52 -17.23 22.78 7.01
N LEU A 53 -15.91 22.65 7.03
CA LEU A 53 -15.21 21.52 7.64
C LEU A 53 -15.42 21.49 9.16
N ASP A 54 -15.27 22.64 9.83
CA ASP A 54 -15.46 22.77 11.29
C ASP A 54 -16.88 22.46 11.75
N SER A 55 -17.89 22.79 10.93
CA SER A 55 -19.28 22.46 11.22
C SER A 55 -19.67 21.02 10.84
N GLY A 56 -18.75 20.28 10.20
CA GLY A 56 -19.01 18.96 9.62
C GLY A 56 -20.09 19.00 8.53
N SER A 57 -20.18 20.12 7.80
CA SER A 57 -21.03 20.26 6.60
C SER A 57 -20.27 19.88 5.33
N ALA A 58 -18.94 19.84 5.41
CA ALA A 58 -18.04 19.27 4.43
C ALA A 58 -17.11 18.25 5.09
N VAL A 59 -16.58 17.32 4.30
CA VAL A 59 -15.58 16.34 4.74
C VAL A 59 -14.47 16.21 3.70
N HIS A 60 -13.29 15.80 4.16
CA HIS A 60 -12.23 15.39 3.26
C HIS A 60 -12.60 14.09 2.54
N SER A 61 -12.20 13.95 1.29
CA SER A 61 -12.37 12.76 0.48
C SER A 61 -11.07 12.42 -0.24
N LEU A 62 -10.74 11.13 -0.24
CA LEU A 62 -9.68 10.54 -1.04
C LEU A 62 -10.31 9.52 -1.99
N ARG A 63 -10.47 9.90 -3.24
CA ARG A 63 -10.96 8.97 -4.27
C ARG A 63 -9.77 8.31 -4.95
N TRP A 64 -9.75 6.99 -5.04
CA TRP A 64 -8.66 6.28 -5.70
C TRP A 64 -9.16 5.38 -6.84
N ARG A 65 -8.25 5.12 -7.77
CA ARG A 65 -8.47 4.20 -8.90
C ARG A 65 -7.19 3.45 -9.24
N CYS A 66 -7.31 2.15 -9.46
CA CYS A 66 -6.23 1.30 -9.93
C CYS A 66 -6.66 0.59 -11.22
N SER A 67 -6.07 0.98 -12.35
CA SER A 67 -6.44 0.42 -13.66
C SER A 67 -6.08 -1.06 -13.79
N SER A 68 -5.05 -1.51 -13.08
CA SER A 68 -4.57 -2.90 -13.13
C SER A 68 -5.55 -3.88 -12.48
N THR A 69 -6.28 -3.45 -11.45
CA THR A 69 -7.29 -4.27 -10.75
C THR A 69 -8.72 -3.90 -11.15
N ILE A 70 -8.91 -2.79 -11.88
CA ILE A 70 -10.23 -2.23 -12.24
C ILE A 70 -11.00 -1.74 -10.99
N SER A 71 -10.34 -1.69 -9.83
CA SER A 71 -10.95 -1.22 -8.59
C SER A 71 -10.87 0.31 -8.49
N THR A 72 -11.92 0.89 -7.92
CA THR A 72 -12.02 2.31 -7.57
C THR A 72 -12.92 2.41 -6.35
N ASP A 73 -12.59 3.32 -5.44
CA ASP A 73 -13.41 3.60 -4.27
C ASP A 73 -13.14 5.01 -3.75
N GLU A 74 -13.96 5.45 -2.81
CA GLU A 74 -13.84 6.73 -2.13
C GLU A 74 -13.69 6.52 -0.62
N MET A 75 -12.73 7.21 -0.01
CA MET A 75 -12.38 7.04 1.39
C MET A 75 -12.48 8.36 2.12
N GLU A 76 -13.00 8.32 3.35
CA GLU A 76 -12.95 9.46 4.26
C GLU A 76 -11.66 9.37 5.10
N PRO A 77 -10.64 10.20 4.84
CA PRO A 77 -9.41 10.20 5.61
C PRO A 77 -9.65 10.76 7.02
N THR A 78 -8.92 10.25 7.99
CA THR A 78 -8.96 10.74 9.38
C THR A 78 -8.01 11.92 9.56
N GLU A 79 -8.51 13.02 10.13
CA GLU A 79 -7.67 14.11 10.64
C GLU A 79 -6.96 13.68 11.91
N TYR A 80 -5.62 13.69 11.90
CA TYR A 80 -4.81 13.38 13.09
C TYR A 80 -4.08 14.60 13.66
N GLN A 81 -3.93 15.67 12.88
CA GLN A 81 -3.29 16.90 13.35
C GLN A 81 -3.74 18.12 12.52
N ARG A 82 -4.07 19.20 13.22
CA ARG A 82 -4.34 20.50 12.61
C ARG A 82 -3.07 21.34 12.49
N THR A 83 -2.90 22.03 11.36
CA THR A 83 -1.80 22.98 11.14
C THR A 83 -2.35 24.42 11.05
N PRO A 84 -1.53 25.46 11.17
CA PRO A 84 -2.00 26.85 11.04
C PRO A 84 -2.65 27.17 9.68
N THR A 85 -2.36 26.37 8.66
CA THR A 85 -2.77 26.61 7.27
C THR A 85 -3.55 25.43 6.68
N GLY A 86 -3.92 24.43 7.47
CA GLY A 86 -4.50 23.21 6.90
C GLY A 86 -4.67 22.04 7.87
N PHE A 87 -4.76 20.84 7.30
CA PHE A 87 -5.12 19.60 7.97
C PHE A 87 -4.18 18.48 7.55
N ARG A 88 -3.65 17.73 8.51
CA ARG A 88 -2.92 16.49 8.24
C ARG A 88 -3.85 15.31 8.38
N LEU A 89 -3.87 14.53 7.31
CA LEU A 89 -4.86 13.51 7.04
C LEU A 89 -4.16 12.17 6.86
N ARG A 90 -4.87 11.10 7.24
CA ARG A 90 -4.44 9.72 7.09
C ARG A 90 -5.58 8.87 6.54
N ALA A 91 -5.27 8.04 5.55
CA ALA A 91 -6.17 7.00 5.04
C ALA A 91 -5.43 5.65 4.97
N TYR A 92 -6.19 4.57 4.98
CA TYR A 92 -5.69 3.21 4.87
C TYR A 92 -6.38 2.51 3.71
N LEU A 93 -5.60 2.07 2.72
CA LEU A 93 -6.11 1.40 1.52
C LEU A 93 -5.73 -0.08 1.55
N ASP A 94 -6.72 -0.97 1.48
CA ASP A 94 -6.48 -2.43 1.42
C ASP A 94 -5.60 -2.80 0.21
N GLN A 95 -4.44 -3.41 0.48
CA GLN A 95 -3.48 -3.83 -0.56
C GLN A 95 -4.02 -4.90 -1.51
N GLN A 96 -5.09 -5.60 -1.15
CA GLN A 96 -5.73 -6.60 -2.01
C GLN A 96 -6.48 -5.94 -3.17
N LEU A 97 -6.93 -4.69 -3.00
CA LEU A 97 -7.73 -3.99 -4.00
C LEU A 97 -6.91 -3.34 -5.12
N VAL A 98 -5.59 -3.23 -4.95
CA VAL A 98 -4.71 -2.48 -5.85
C VAL A 98 -3.46 -3.26 -6.28
N LYS A 99 -2.95 -2.93 -7.47
CA LYS A 99 -1.71 -3.51 -8.01
C LYS A 99 -1.00 -2.52 -8.94
N GLY A 100 0.25 -2.21 -8.62
CA GLY A 100 1.05 -1.28 -9.41
C GLY A 100 0.53 0.15 -9.26
N ASP A 101 0.49 0.90 -10.36
CA ASP A 101 0.07 2.30 -10.34
C ASP A 101 -1.36 2.52 -9.80
N VAL A 102 -1.46 3.36 -8.76
CA VAL A 102 -2.71 3.88 -8.20
C VAL A 102 -2.74 5.40 -8.36
N TRP A 103 -3.87 5.91 -8.82
CA TRP A 103 -4.15 7.34 -8.86
C TRP A 103 -5.10 7.69 -7.71
N ALA A 104 -4.78 8.76 -6.99
CA ALA A 104 -5.59 9.27 -5.89
C ALA A 104 -5.89 10.75 -6.10
N ASP A 105 -7.17 11.11 -6.07
CA ASP A 105 -7.71 12.45 -6.17
C ASP A 105 -8.11 12.92 -4.75
N VAL A 106 -7.62 14.09 -4.35
CA VAL A 106 -7.87 14.66 -3.01
C VAL A 106 -8.86 15.79 -3.13
N GLN A 107 -10.03 15.60 -2.52
CA GLN A 107 -11.15 16.52 -2.64
C GLN A 107 -11.72 16.86 -1.27
N ILE A 108 -12.47 17.95 -1.21
CA ILE A 108 -13.37 18.25 -0.09
C ILE A 108 -14.78 18.26 -0.67
N VAL A 109 -15.65 17.44 -0.11
CA VAL A 109 -17.01 17.22 -0.59
C VAL A 109 -18.04 17.64 0.44
N VAL A 110 -19.23 17.95 -0.03
CA VAL A 110 -20.38 18.25 0.83
C VAL A 110 -20.77 16.98 1.61
N ALA A 111 -20.92 17.12 2.92
CA ALA A 111 -21.39 16.05 3.81
C ALA A 111 -22.87 16.21 4.18
N LYS A 112 -23.36 17.45 4.20
CA LYS A 112 -24.75 17.81 4.51
C LYS A 112 -25.25 18.80 3.47
N GLU A 113 -26.50 18.66 3.04
CA GLU A 113 -27.11 19.55 2.06
C GLU A 113 -26.88 21.04 2.41
N LEU A 114 -26.40 21.80 1.43
CA LEU A 114 -26.18 23.24 1.54
C LEU A 114 -27.15 23.97 0.61
N LEU A 115 -28.12 24.67 1.20
CA LEU A 115 -29.11 25.43 0.44
C LEU A 115 -28.60 26.83 0.14
N SER A 116 -28.72 27.24 -1.12
CA SER A 116 -28.32 28.57 -1.61
C SER A 116 -26.89 28.95 -1.20
N HIS A 117 -25.98 27.99 -1.24
CA HIS A 117 -24.56 28.20 -0.97
C HIS A 117 -23.94 29.16 -1.98
N ARG A 118 -23.05 30.01 -1.50
CA ARG A 118 -22.29 30.95 -2.31
C ARG A 118 -20.97 31.23 -1.61
N TRP A 119 -19.87 31.09 -2.33
CA TRP A 119 -18.55 31.46 -1.80
C TRP A 119 -18.46 32.97 -1.62
N THR A 120 -17.85 33.41 -0.52
CA THR A 120 -17.52 34.82 -0.29
C THR A 120 -16.55 35.32 -1.37
N ARG A 121 -15.62 34.46 -1.80
CA ARG A 121 -14.63 34.74 -2.84
C ARG A 121 -15.01 34.19 -4.22
N GLN A 122 -16.30 33.95 -4.50
CA GLN A 122 -16.77 33.50 -5.81
C GLN A 122 -16.39 34.48 -6.93
N HIS A 123 -16.00 33.98 -8.10
CA HIS A 123 -15.67 34.82 -9.25
C HIS A 123 -16.83 35.74 -9.65
N VAL A 124 -16.49 36.91 -10.18
CA VAL A 124 -17.46 37.95 -10.56
C VAL A 124 -18.41 37.49 -11.67
N ASP A 125 -17.98 36.56 -12.53
CA ASP A 125 -18.79 36.05 -13.64
C ASP A 125 -20.04 35.29 -13.17
N TYR A 126 -20.03 34.77 -11.95
CA TYR A 126 -21.21 34.16 -11.34
C TYR A 126 -22.17 35.19 -10.74
N GLY A 127 -21.76 36.45 -10.58
CA GLY A 127 -22.56 37.53 -9.99
C GLY A 127 -23.18 37.17 -8.63
N ASN A 128 -24.52 37.15 -8.58
CA ASN A 128 -25.31 36.81 -7.39
C ASN A 128 -25.82 35.36 -7.39
N ALA A 129 -25.32 34.50 -8.27
CA ALA A 129 -25.71 33.10 -8.31
C ALA A 129 -25.35 32.40 -7.00
N SER A 130 -26.27 31.53 -6.57
CA SER A 130 -26.14 30.63 -5.44
C SER A 130 -26.55 29.23 -5.86
N PHE A 131 -26.00 28.21 -5.21
CA PHE A 131 -26.12 26.83 -5.61
C PHE A 131 -26.67 25.98 -4.47
N ASN A 132 -27.59 25.07 -4.78
CA ASN A 132 -28.01 24.05 -3.82
C ASN A 132 -27.10 22.85 -4.02
N LEU A 133 -26.31 22.51 -3.00
CA LEU A 133 -25.32 21.45 -3.07
C LEU A 133 -25.78 20.25 -2.24
N GLN A 134 -25.67 19.07 -2.81
CA GLN A 134 -26.06 17.79 -2.22
C GLN A 134 -24.83 17.06 -1.67
N PRO A 135 -25.01 16.11 -0.73
CA PRO A 135 -23.91 15.26 -0.27
C PRO A 135 -23.16 14.60 -1.44
N GLY A 136 -21.83 14.68 -1.42
CA GLY A 136 -20.94 14.21 -2.50
C GLY A 136 -20.57 15.28 -3.55
N ASP A 137 -21.24 16.43 -3.57
CA ASP A 137 -20.81 17.53 -4.46
C ASP A 137 -19.44 18.06 -4.03
N VAL A 138 -18.54 18.28 -5.00
CA VAL A 138 -17.16 18.73 -4.75
C VAL A 138 -17.16 20.22 -4.42
N LEU A 139 -16.59 20.62 -3.28
CA LEU A 139 -16.38 22.02 -2.89
C LEU A 139 -14.98 22.51 -3.25
N ALA A 140 -14.00 21.63 -3.15
CA ALA A 140 -12.62 21.92 -3.49
C ALA A 140 -11.91 20.70 -4.07
N ASP A 141 -11.06 20.92 -5.07
CA ASP A 141 -10.17 19.92 -5.66
C ASP A 141 -8.71 20.30 -5.36
N ALA A 142 -8.08 19.58 -4.44
CA ALA A 142 -6.72 19.86 -4.00
C ALA A 142 -5.66 19.30 -4.97
N GLY A 143 -6.09 18.59 -6.02
CA GLY A 143 -5.25 17.92 -6.98
C GLY A 143 -5.18 16.41 -6.76
N SER A 144 -4.28 15.78 -7.52
CA SER A 144 -4.11 14.33 -7.52
C SER A 144 -2.65 13.95 -7.46
N PHE A 145 -2.40 12.75 -6.95
CA PHE A 145 -1.08 12.14 -6.94
C PHE A 145 -1.16 10.70 -7.41
N LYS A 146 0.01 10.21 -7.83
CA LYS A 146 0.19 8.84 -8.29
C LYS A 146 1.20 8.18 -7.38
N PHE A 147 0.90 6.96 -6.95
CA PHE A 147 1.86 6.11 -6.26
C PHE A 147 1.84 4.71 -6.85
N ASP A 148 2.96 4.01 -6.71
CA ASP A 148 3.05 2.60 -7.05
C ASP A 148 2.68 1.81 -5.79
N ALA A 149 1.56 1.08 -5.84
CA ALA A 149 1.19 0.09 -4.84
C ALA A 149 2.13 -1.12 -4.98
N LYS A 150 3.39 -0.89 -4.62
CA LYS A 150 4.35 -1.95 -4.35
C LYS A 150 3.85 -2.64 -3.09
N LYS A 151 3.30 -3.84 -3.27
CA LYS A 151 3.08 -4.72 -2.12
C LYS A 151 4.45 -4.89 -1.46
N MET A 152 4.57 -4.47 -0.20
CA MET A 152 5.70 -4.94 0.63
C MET A 152 5.68 -6.46 0.73
N TYR A 153 4.49 -7.06 0.51
CA TYR A 153 4.27 -8.47 0.65
C TYR A 153 3.33 -9.02 -0.43
N ASP A 154 3.89 -9.58 -1.49
CA ASP A 154 3.22 -10.63 -2.26
C ASP A 154 3.71 -11.96 -1.66
N PRO A 155 2.86 -12.88 -1.19
CA PRO A 155 3.33 -14.19 -0.74
C PRO A 155 4.06 -14.99 -1.83
N LEU A 156 3.83 -14.66 -3.11
CA LEU A 156 4.59 -15.17 -4.25
C LEU A 156 5.83 -14.32 -4.58
N ASN A 157 6.00 -13.18 -3.91
CA ASN A 157 7.10 -12.21 -4.08
C ASN A 157 7.43 -11.46 -2.75
N PRO A 158 7.85 -12.15 -1.66
CA PRO A 158 8.42 -11.48 -0.49
C PRO A 158 9.62 -10.57 -0.84
N PRO A 159 10.21 -9.81 0.11
CA PRO A 159 11.53 -9.17 -0.10
C PRO A 159 12.62 -10.17 -0.51
N VAL A 160 12.41 -11.44 -0.15
CA VAL A 160 13.18 -12.63 -0.55
C VAL A 160 12.53 -13.41 -1.69
N GLY A 161 11.34 -13.01 -2.12
CA GLY A 161 10.52 -13.66 -3.14
C GLY A 161 10.98 -13.40 -4.55
N SER A 162 11.65 -12.28 -4.79
CA SER A 162 12.49 -12.14 -5.98
C SER A 162 13.52 -13.25 -6.03
N CYS A 163 14.07 -13.67 -4.89
CA CYS A 163 15.06 -14.74 -4.81
C CYS A 163 14.46 -16.14 -4.91
N PHE A 164 13.18 -16.38 -4.65
CA PHE A 164 12.60 -17.73 -4.58
C PHE A 164 11.49 -17.97 -5.61
N LYS A 165 11.65 -19.02 -6.42
CA LYS A 165 10.64 -19.52 -7.34
C LYS A 165 10.07 -20.85 -6.87
N PHE A 166 8.79 -20.87 -6.50
CA PHE A 166 8.09 -22.09 -6.11
C PHE A 166 7.56 -22.84 -7.32
N VAL A 167 7.85 -24.14 -7.44
CA VAL A 167 7.41 -24.98 -8.56
C VAL A 167 6.82 -26.30 -8.11
N ARG A 168 5.84 -26.79 -8.87
CA ARG A 168 5.35 -28.17 -8.78
C ARG A 168 6.43 -29.12 -9.27
N SER A 169 6.64 -30.23 -8.55
CA SER A 169 7.51 -31.32 -8.96
C SER A 169 6.75 -32.63 -8.99
N THR A 170 6.74 -33.25 -10.17
CA THR A 170 6.15 -34.58 -10.42
C THR A 170 7.08 -35.72 -9.97
N SER A 171 8.38 -35.44 -9.84
CA SER A 171 9.39 -36.41 -9.39
C SER A 171 9.58 -36.41 -7.88
N LEU A 172 9.23 -35.31 -7.19
CA LEU A 172 9.30 -35.18 -5.75
C LEU A 172 8.01 -35.69 -5.10
N HIS A 173 8.11 -36.79 -4.34
CA HIS A 173 6.94 -37.42 -3.74
C HIS A 173 6.62 -36.89 -2.33
N LYS A 174 7.62 -36.38 -1.61
CA LYS A 174 7.51 -35.85 -0.23
C LYS A 174 8.58 -34.79 0.03
N GLY A 175 8.33 -33.95 1.03
CA GLY A 175 9.27 -32.94 1.53
C GLY A 175 9.34 -31.70 0.65
N VAL A 176 10.31 -30.83 0.94
CA VAL A 176 10.65 -29.63 0.18
C VAL A 176 12.08 -29.80 -0.33
N LYS A 177 12.33 -29.45 -1.58
CA LYS A 177 13.69 -29.46 -2.15
C LYS A 177 14.04 -28.07 -2.65
N VAL A 178 15.22 -27.59 -2.27
CA VAL A 178 15.77 -26.30 -2.73
C VAL A 178 16.87 -26.58 -3.77
N ALA A 179 16.88 -25.82 -4.86
CA ALA A 179 17.85 -25.92 -5.94
C ALA A 179 18.44 -24.54 -6.28
N PHE A 180 19.77 -24.49 -6.39
CA PHE A 180 20.57 -23.25 -6.51
C PHE A 180 21.15 -23.05 -7.92
N ASP A 181 20.65 -23.80 -8.91
CA ASP A 181 21.13 -23.77 -10.29
C ASP A 181 20.74 -22.50 -11.05
N GLY A 182 19.64 -21.84 -10.65
CA GLY A 182 19.17 -20.60 -11.26
C GLY A 182 20.09 -19.40 -11.05
N ASN A 183 20.16 -18.52 -12.05
CA ASN A 183 20.90 -17.25 -11.97
C ASN A 183 20.11 -16.15 -11.26
N GLU A 184 18.83 -16.02 -11.59
CA GLU A 184 17.97 -14.97 -11.04
C GLU A 184 17.33 -15.39 -9.71
N THR A 185 16.89 -16.66 -9.62
CA THR A 185 16.08 -17.17 -8.51
C THR A 185 16.53 -18.57 -8.10
N ILE A 186 16.34 -18.89 -6.83
CA ILE A 186 16.45 -20.20 -6.19
C ILE A 186 15.13 -20.94 -6.41
N THR A 187 15.20 -22.18 -6.88
CA THR A 187 13.98 -22.97 -7.13
C THR A 187 13.61 -23.79 -5.90
N VAL A 188 12.39 -23.61 -5.41
CA VAL A 188 11.80 -24.42 -4.32
C VAL A 188 10.76 -25.37 -4.91
N GLN A 189 11.07 -26.66 -4.87
CA GLN A 189 10.24 -27.71 -5.42
C GLN A 189 9.36 -28.33 -4.34
N LEU A 190 8.06 -28.41 -4.63
CA LEU A 190 7.06 -29.06 -3.77
C LEU A 190 6.36 -30.21 -4.54
N PRO A 191 6.02 -31.33 -3.87
CA PRO A 191 5.15 -32.35 -4.44
C PRO A 191 3.82 -31.74 -4.87
N GLU A 192 3.20 -32.23 -5.94
CA GLU A 192 1.96 -31.66 -6.51
C GLU A 192 0.90 -31.35 -5.44
N LYS A 193 0.55 -32.33 -4.60
CA LYS A 193 -0.48 -32.16 -3.56
C LYS A 193 -0.09 -31.11 -2.50
N THR A 194 1.20 -31.05 -2.15
CA THR A 194 1.71 -30.05 -1.21
C THR A 194 1.72 -28.67 -1.83
N PHE A 195 2.06 -28.56 -3.11
CA PHE A 195 2.02 -27.30 -3.84
C PHE A 195 0.59 -26.76 -3.93
N ASP A 196 -0.40 -27.62 -4.19
CA ASP A 196 -1.80 -27.20 -4.22
C ASP A 196 -2.26 -26.70 -2.83
N GLY A 197 -1.89 -27.39 -1.75
CA GLY A 197 -2.12 -26.92 -0.38
C GLY A 197 -1.39 -25.60 -0.07
N PHE A 198 -0.16 -25.45 -0.54
CA PHE A 198 0.60 -24.20 -0.43
C PHE A 198 -0.11 -23.04 -1.14
N GLN A 199 -0.70 -23.27 -2.31
CA GLN A 199 -1.49 -22.26 -3.02
C GLN A 199 -2.80 -21.90 -2.28
N LEU A 200 -3.42 -22.86 -1.59
CA LEU A 200 -4.63 -22.60 -0.79
C LEU A 200 -4.35 -21.70 0.42
N PHE A 201 -3.13 -21.70 0.96
CA PHE A 201 -2.69 -20.76 1.99
C PHE A 201 -2.46 -19.33 1.50
N SER A 202 -2.87 -18.97 0.27
CA SER A 202 -2.79 -17.59 -0.23
C SER A 202 -3.50 -16.56 0.67
N HIS A 203 -4.54 -16.99 1.41
CA HIS A 203 -5.26 -16.16 2.39
C HIS A 203 -4.62 -16.18 3.79
N ARG A 204 -3.60 -17.01 4.00
CA ARG A 204 -2.81 -17.15 5.23
C ARG A 204 -1.32 -17.11 4.89
N PRO A 205 -0.84 -15.97 4.37
CA PRO A 205 0.55 -15.83 3.95
C PRO A 205 1.55 -16.09 5.07
N ASP A 206 1.18 -15.77 6.31
CA ASP A 206 1.93 -16.10 7.51
C ASP A 206 2.30 -17.59 7.59
N LEU A 207 1.37 -18.48 7.20
CA LEU A 207 1.62 -19.92 7.15
C LEU A 207 2.52 -20.31 5.96
N GLN A 208 2.36 -19.67 4.79
CA GLN A 208 3.25 -19.91 3.65
C GLN A 208 4.70 -19.56 4.00
N ILE A 209 4.92 -18.41 4.67
CA ILE A 209 6.25 -18.00 5.11
C ILE A 209 6.80 -18.97 6.14
N GLY A 210 6.05 -19.22 7.21
CA GLY A 210 6.53 -20.03 8.33
C GLY A 210 6.82 -21.48 7.95
N LEU A 211 5.98 -22.08 7.10
CA LEU A 211 6.05 -23.51 6.79
C LEU A 211 6.95 -23.83 5.59
N VAL A 212 7.14 -22.91 4.66
CA VAL A 212 7.87 -23.18 3.41
C VAL A 212 9.01 -22.20 3.16
N VAL A 213 8.76 -20.89 3.22
CA VAL A 213 9.78 -19.88 2.88
C VAL A 213 10.91 -19.87 3.91
N LEU A 214 10.58 -19.93 5.21
CA LEU A 214 11.58 -19.92 6.28
C LEU A 214 12.52 -21.14 6.19
N PRO A 215 12.05 -22.40 6.10
CA PRO A 215 12.93 -23.54 5.88
C PRO A 215 13.77 -23.42 4.60
N ALA A 216 13.20 -22.93 3.49
CA ALA A 216 13.93 -22.73 2.25
C ALA A 216 15.05 -21.69 2.40
N LEU A 217 14.80 -20.58 3.10
CA LEU A 217 15.79 -19.56 3.39
C LEU A 217 16.91 -20.08 4.29
N VAL A 218 16.58 -20.85 5.33
CA VAL A 218 17.60 -21.48 6.19
C VAL A 218 18.52 -22.39 5.38
N GLU A 219 17.96 -23.18 4.47
CA GLU A 219 18.74 -24.04 3.57
C GLU A 219 19.62 -23.21 2.60
N THR A 220 19.10 -22.11 2.07
CA THR A 220 19.88 -21.17 1.23
C THR A 220 21.05 -20.56 1.98
N LEU A 221 20.82 -20.07 3.19
CA LEU A 221 21.89 -19.50 4.02
C LEU A 221 22.94 -20.57 4.36
N HIS A 222 22.50 -21.81 4.60
CA HIS A 222 23.41 -22.93 4.81
C HIS A 222 24.23 -23.24 3.56
N PHE A 223 23.61 -23.24 2.38
CA PHE A 223 24.29 -23.43 1.10
C PHE A 223 25.37 -22.36 0.88
N ILE A 224 25.04 -21.07 1.06
CA ILE A 224 26.01 -19.98 0.91
C ILE A 224 27.20 -20.19 1.86
N LYS A 225 26.93 -20.42 3.15
CA LYS A 225 27.97 -20.58 4.16
C LYS A 225 28.84 -21.82 3.95
N SER A 226 28.29 -22.86 3.32
CA SER A 226 29.02 -24.11 3.04
C SER A 226 29.84 -24.04 1.75
N ASN A 227 29.58 -23.06 0.88
CA ASN A 227 30.22 -22.92 -0.43
C ASN A 227 30.95 -21.56 -0.56
N GLU A 228 31.51 -21.04 0.53
CA GLU A 228 32.26 -19.76 0.53
C GLU A 228 33.44 -19.72 -0.47
N GLU A 229 33.94 -20.89 -0.88
CA GLU A 229 35.04 -21.01 -1.85
C GLU A 229 34.59 -20.94 -3.32
N GLU A 230 33.29 -21.15 -3.60
CA GLU A 230 32.74 -21.03 -4.95
C GLU A 230 32.22 -19.60 -5.19
N PRO A 231 32.65 -18.91 -6.26
CA PRO A 231 32.16 -17.57 -6.55
C PRO A 231 30.68 -17.64 -6.98
N LEU A 232 29.80 -17.04 -6.17
CA LEU A 232 28.36 -16.90 -6.43
C LEU A 232 27.96 -15.49 -6.85
N ASP A 233 28.93 -14.57 -7.00
CA ASP A 233 28.73 -13.14 -7.29
C ASP A 233 27.94 -12.89 -8.58
N ASP A 234 27.93 -13.84 -9.51
CA ASP A 234 27.18 -13.78 -10.77
C ASP A 234 25.68 -14.10 -10.61
N LYS A 235 25.26 -14.61 -9.45
CA LYS A 235 23.89 -14.93 -9.12
C LYS A 235 23.17 -13.71 -8.53
N VAL A 236 22.06 -13.29 -9.13
CA VAL A 236 21.28 -12.12 -8.67
C VAL A 236 20.72 -12.37 -7.28
N TRP A 237 20.14 -13.55 -7.05
CA TRP A 237 19.60 -13.93 -5.74
C TRP A 237 20.67 -13.93 -4.65
N TYR A 238 21.92 -14.27 -4.97
CA TYR A 238 22.99 -14.29 -3.98
C TYR A 238 23.29 -12.89 -3.45
N ASN A 239 23.44 -11.92 -4.36
CA ASN A 239 23.68 -10.53 -4.01
C ASN A 239 22.54 -9.94 -3.17
N GLU A 240 21.29 -10.23 -3.53
CA GLU A 240 20.11 -9.81 -2.74
C GLU A 240 20.12 -10.42 -1.33
N ILE A 241 20.38 -11.72 -1.21
CA ILE A 241 20.47 -12.40 0.09
C ILE A 241 21.64 -11.85 0.92
N GLN A 242 22.79 -11.61 0.32
CA GLN A 242 23.95 -11.08 1.04
C GLN A 242 23.66 -9.69 1.62
N GLN A 243 23.04 -8.80 0.84
CA GLN A 243 22.62 -7.49 1.32
C GLN A 243 21.64 -7.61 2.49
N LEU A 244 20.64 -8.49 2.39
CA LEU A 244 19.69 -8.75 3.48
C LEU A 244 20.37 -9.29 4.74
N VAL A 245 21.41 -10.11 4.60
CA VAL A 245 22.18 -10.63 5.72
C VAL A 245 22.96 -9.50 6.41
N GLU A 246 23.64 -8.66 5.64
CA GLU A 246 24.40 -7.52 6.15
C GLU A 246 23.48 -6.55 6.92
N ASP A 247 22.32 -6.21 6.35
CA ASP A 247 21.30 -5.35 6.95
C ASP A 247 20.67 -5.92 8.23
N ARG A 248 20.89 -7.21 8.53
CA ARG A 248 20.35 -7.92 9.70
C ARG A 248 21.42 -8.37 10.70
N GLY A 249 22.64 -7.86 10.55
CA GLY A 249 23.74 -8.06 11.51
C GLY A 249 24.74 -9.14 11.13
N GLY A 250 24.76 -9.57 9.87
CA GLY A 250 25.81 -10.43 9.32
C GLY A 250 25.73 -11.91 9.72
N TRP A 251 26.78 -12.66 9.36
CA TRP A 251 26.86 -14.13 9.41
C TRP A 251 27.27 -14.74 10.77
N ASP A 252 27.58 -13.90 11.77
CA ASP A 252 28.07 -14.31 13.10
C ASP A 252 26.99 -14.91 14.01
N GLN A 253 25.74 -14.91 13.54
CA GLN A 253 24.56 -15.42 14.22
C GLN A 253 24.14 -16.79 13.65
N SER A 254 23.29 -17.52 14.38
CA SER A 254 22.77 -18.78 13.86
C SER A 254 21.90 -18.54 12.62
N LEU A 255 21.95 -19.47 11.66
CA LEU A 255 21.25 -19.32 10.38
C LEU A 255 19.73 -19.20 10.57
N LEU A 256 19.17 -19.90 11.58
CA LEU A 256 17.76 -19.77 11.93
C LEU A 256 17.43 -18.38 12.48
N VAL A 257 18.28 -17.80 13.34
CA VAL A 257 18.05 -16.44 13.87
C VAL A 257 18.13 -15.42 12.75
N LEU A 258 19.11 -15.57 11.85
CA LEU A 258 19.29 -14.70 10.69
C LEU A 258 18.10 -14.78 9.73
N ALA A 259 17.67 -16.00 9.37
CA ALA A 259 16.50 -16.22 8.51
C ALA A 259 15.23 -15.64 9.13
N GLN A 260 15.02 -15.81 10.44
CA GLN A 260 13.90 -15.20 11.14
C GLN A 260 13.97 -13.66 11.08
N LYS A 261 15.13 -13.04 11.29
CA LYS A 261 15.27 -11.58 11.17
C LYS A 261 15.04 -11.05 9.75
N ILE A 262 15.50 -11.78 8.73
CA ILE A 262 15.28 -11.44 7.31
C ILE A 262 13.78 -11.48 6.98
N LEU A 263 13.06 -12.47 7.54
CA LEU A 263 11.62 -12.66 7.34
C LEU A 263 10.75 -12.00 8.43
N GLU A 264 11.31 -11.12 9.24
CA GLU A 264 10.59 -10.38 10.29
C GLU A 264 9.86 -11.25 11.33
N ASN A 265 10.53 -12.31 11.79
CA ASN A 265 10.08 -13.29 12.80
C ASN A 265 8.75 -13.98 12.40
N PRO A 266 8.74 -14.73 11.29
CA PRO A 266 7.50 -15.25 10.70
C PRO A 266 6.78 -16.29 11.56
N ILE A 267 7.49 -16.97 12.46
CA ILE A 267 6.90 -17.92 13.40
C ILE A 267 5.98 -17.21 14.40
N ASP A 268 6.43 -16.06 14.94
CA ASP A 268 5.64 -15.28 15.88
C ASP A 268 4.36 -14.77 15.22
N THR A 269 4.48 -14.28 13.99
CA THR A 269 3.35 -13.83 13.17
C THR A 269 2.36 -14.97 12.93
N ALA A 270 2.83 -16.13 12.47
CA ALA A 270 1.97 -17.29 12.19
C ALA A 270 1.21 -17.79 13.42
N ILE A 271 1.87 -17.85 14.58
CA ILE A 271 1.25 -18.31 15.82
C ILE A 271 0.23 -17.28 16.32
N ARG A 272 0.56 -15.98 16.33
CA ARG A 272 -0.36 -14.93 16.82
C ARG A 272 -1.61 -14.83 15.96
N THR A 273 -1.46 -14.82 14.65
CA THR A 273 -2.58 -14.73 13.70
C THR A 273 -3.43 -16.00 13.72
N GLY A 274 -2.82 -17.17 13.97
CA GLY A 274 -3.55 -18.42 14.15
C GLY A 274 -4.45 -18.44 15.38
N LEU A 275 -4.02 -17.82 16.48
CA LEU A 275 -4.79 -17.77 17.73
C LEU A 275 -5.99 -16.82 17.63
N THR A 276 -5.90 -15.72 16.89
CA THR A 276 -7.01 -14.78 16.71
C THR A 276 -8.12 -15.32 15.80
N SER A 277 -7.81 -16.25 14.89
CA SER A 277 -8.81 -16.82 13.98
C SER A 277 -9.76 -17.85 14.61
N GLU A 278 -9.51 -18.30 15.84
CA GLU A 278 -10.38 -19.26 16.55
C GLU A 278 -11.36 -18.57 17.54
N GLU A 279 -11.22 -17.27 17.81
CA GLU A 279 -12.10 -16.54 18.73
C GLU A 279 -13.29 -15.85 18.04
N ASP A 280 -13.30 -15.80 16.70
CA ASP A 280 -14.33 -15.16 15.87
C ASP A 280 -15.24 -16.15 15.09
N ASP A 281 -15.15 -17.45 15.36
CA ASP A 281 -16.07 -18.52 14.89
C ASP A 281 -16.89 -19.14 16.05
#